data_AF-A0A941MEU2-F1
#
_entry.id   AF-A0A941MEU2-F1
#
_cell.length_a   1.000
_cell.length_b   1.000
_cell.length_c   1.000
_cell.angle_alpha   90.00
_cell.angle_beta   90.00
_cell.angle_gamma   90.00
#
_symmetry.space_group_name_H-M   'P 1'
#
loop_
_entity.id
_entity.type
_entity.pdbx_description
1 polymer ?
#
loop_
_entity_poly.entity_id
_entity_poly.type
_entity_poly.pdbx_seq_one_letter_code
_entity_poly.pdbx_strand_id
1 'polypeptide(L)'
;MTTDPARAPMDELFTIRDWLRYAVTHMSRARLVYGHGTSNAVDEAAFLILSQLDLPIDDVNPWLDCRLTTGERQSVASLITERIETRKPAAYLTHAAYIQGRKFYVDERVIVPRSFIGELLVEDQLAAIVPDPGAVTRVLDLCTGSGCLAILAAEAFPNADVDAADISEDALAVAQRNIRDYGLGNRVRTFKSDLFVDLPAETYDLIISNPPYVTADAVAAFPPEHRAEPTLAHLGGADGMDLVHRILNDAPKRLAPGGGII
;
A
#
# COMPACT_ATOMS: atom_id res chain seq x y z
N MET A 1 -34.37 -27.12 23.43
CA MET A 1 -33.46 -25.98 23.64
C MET A 1 -32.13 -26.34 23.04
N THR A 2 -31.94 -26.00 21.77
CA THR A 2 -30.68 -26.10 21.05
C THR A 2 -29.71 -25.10 21.67
N THR A 3 -28.69 -25.58 22.36
CA THR A 3 -27.55 -24.75 22.76
C THR A 3 -26.81 -24.36 21.49
N ASP A 4 -26.94 -23.09 21.11
CA ASP A 4 -26.16 -22.46 20.05
C ASP A 4 -24.66 -22.66 20.35
N PRO A 5 -23.86 -23.30 19.47
CA PRO A 5 -22.43 -23.48 19.70
C PRO A 5 -21.66 -22.16 19.76
N ALA A 6 -22.28 -21.03 19.39
CA ALA A 6 -21.77 -19.68 19.58
C ALA A 6 -22.20 -19.07 20.93
N ARG A 7 -21.83 -19.70 22.05
CA ARG A 7 -21.61 -18.94 23.28
C ARG A 7 -20.41 -18.04 22.98
N ALA A 8 -20.69 -16.84 22.49
CA ALA A 8 -19.80 -16.13 21.60
C ALA A 8 -18.52 -15.71 22.33
N PRO A 9 -17.34 -15.66 21.66
CA PRO A 9 -16.14 -15.03 22.22
C PRO A 9 -16.43 -13.63 22.80
N MET A 10 -17.46 -12.94 22.30
CA MET A 10 -17.94 -11.65 22.79
C MET A 10 -18.40 -11.63 24.26
N ASP A 11 -18.74 -12.78 24.85
CA ASP A 11 -19.18 -12.89 26.24
C ASP A 11 -18.01 -13.14 27.21
N GLU A 12 -16.83 -13.53 26.69
CA GLU A 12 -15.66 -13.93 27.49
C GLU A 12 -14.44 -13.02 27.28
N LEU A 13 -14.33 -12.36 26.12
CA LEU A 13 -13.19 -11.50 25.77
C LEU A 13 -13.52 -10.04 26.05
N PHE A 14 -12.93 -9.43 27.08
CA PHE A 14 -13.31 -8.08 27.52
C PHE A 14 -12.32 -7.00 27.12
N THR A 15 -11.05 -7.34 26.98
CA THR A 15 -9.96 -6.38 26.76
C THR A 15 -9.35 -6.48 25.36
N ILE A 16 -8.64 -5.45 24.92
CA ILE A 16 -7.85 -5.50 23.68
C ILE A 16 -6.85 -6.68 23.70
N ARG A 17 -6.23 -6.96 24.85
CA ARG A 17 -5.35 -8.12 25.05
C ARG A 17 -6.07 -9.45 24.77
N ASP A 18 -7.31 -9.60 25.23
CA ASP A 18 -8.12 -10.80 24.98
C ASP A 18 -8.36 -11.02 23.49
N TRP A 19 -8.75 -9.94 22.79
CA TRP A 19 -9.01 -9.96 21.35
C TRP A 19 -7.75 -10.15 20.52
N LEU A 20 -6.63 -9.54 20.89
CA LEU A 20 -5.35 -9.72 20.23
C LEU A 20 -4.91 -11.19 20.30
N ARG A 21 -4.91 -11.79 21.49
CA ARG A 21 -4.57 -13.21 21.67
C ARG A 21 -5.54 -14.13 20.92
N TYR A 22 -6.84 -13.81 20.91
CA TYR A 22 -7.84 -14.54 20.15
C TYR A 22 -7.55 -14.49 18.64
N ALA A 23 -7.39 -13.30 18.08
CA ALA A 23 -7.08 -13.07 16.67
C ALA A 23 -5.83 -13.84 16.24
N VAL A 24 -4.71 -13.69 16.96
CA VAL A 24 -3.45 -14.37 16.68
C VAL A 24 -3.62 -15.90 16.63
N THR A 25 -4.36 -16.46 17.58
CA THR A 25 -4.62 -17.91 17.65
C THR A 25 -5.40 -18.38 16.42
N HIS A 26 -6.46 -17.66 16.05
CA HIS A 26 -7.34 -18.05 14.96
C HIS A 26 -6.71 -17.82 13.58
N MET A 27 -5.99 -16.72 13.38
CA MET A 27 -5.22 -16.44 12.16
C MET A 27 -4.12 -17.49 11.95
N SER A 28 -3.42 -17.88 13.02
CA SER A 28 -2.38 -18.91 12.97
C SER A 28 -2.98 -20.29 12.63
N ARG A 29 -4.13 -20.66 13.20
CA ARG A 29 -4.86 -21.89 12.88
C ARG A 29 -5.37 -21.90 11.44
N ALA A 30 -5.81 -20.75 10.93
CA ALA A 30 -6.23 -20.58 9.54
C ALA A 30 -5.04 -20.59 8.56
N ARG A 31 -3.80 -20.54 9.05
CA ARG A 31 -2.57 -20.47 8.25
C ARG A 31 -2.65 -19.33 7.23
N LEU A 32 -2.98 -18.14 7.72
CA LEU A 32 -2.97 -16.94 6.90
C LEU A 32 -1.53 -16.60 6.49
N VAL A 33 -1.40 -16.03 5.29
CA VAL A 33 -0.15 -15.45 4.79
C VAL A 33 -0.14 -13.94 5.02
N TYR A 34 1.04 -13.40 5.33
CA TYR A 34 1.27 -11.98 5.60
C TYR A 34 2.26 -11.41 4.58
N GLY A 35 2.42 -10.08 4.52
CA GLY A 35 3.26 -9.40 3.53
C GLY A 35 2.67 -8.13 2.92
N HIS A 36 1.48 -7.73 3.37
CA HIS A 36 0.74 -6.54 2.89
C HIS A 36 0.82 -5.39 3.90
N GLY A 37 2.02 -5.15 4.45
CA GLY A 37 2.28 -4.13 5.48
C GLY A 37 2.61 -4.70 6.86
N THR A 38 2.27 -5.96 7.13
CA THR A 38 2.66 -6.68 8.34
C THR A 38 3.31 -8.01 7.99
N SER A 39 4.14 -8.55 8.90
CA SER A 39 4.94 -9.76 8.66
C SER A 39 4.43 -11.00 9.39
N ASN A 40 3.52 -10.83 10.34
CA ASN A 40 3.06 -11.90 11.21
C ASN A 40 1.66 -11.63 11.78
N ALA A 41 1.08 -12.66 12.41
CA ALA A 41 -0.26 -12.64 12.98
C ALA A 41 -0.44 -11.60 14.10
N VAL A 42 0.60 -11.33 14.89
CA VAL A 42 0.54 -10.40 16.03
C VAL A 42 0.37 -8.98 15.51
N ASP A 43 1.24 -8.59 14.59
CA ASP A 43 1.20 -7.25 14.00
C ASP A 43 -0.10 -7.03 13.21
N GLU A 44 -0.53 -8.02 12.41
CA GLU A 44 -1.78 -7.88 11.64
C GLU A 44 -3.02 -7.82 12.56
N ALA A 45 -3.06 -8.63 13.62
CA ALA A 45 -4.14 -8.58 14.60
C ALA A 45 -4.18 -7.24 15.35
N ALA A 46 -3.03 -6.73 15.77
CA ALA A 46 -2.93 -5.40 16.39
C ALA A 46 -3.41 -4.31 15.42
N PHE A 47 -2.95 -4.34 14.18
CA PHE A 47 -3.35 -3.39 13.14
C PHE A 47 -4.86 -3.39 12.91
N LEU A 48 -5.49 -4.56 12.77
CA LEU A 48 -6.95 -4.65 12.59
C LEU A 48 -7.72 -4.11 13.80
N ILE A 49 -7.33 -4.50 15.02
CA ILE A 49 -8.02 -4.08 16.24
C ILE A 49 -7.89 -2.57 16.44
N LEU A 50 -6.67 -2.02 16.33
CA LEU A 50 -6.44 -0.58 16.50
C LEU A 50 -7.17 0.23 15.42
N SER A 51 -7.11 -0.22 14.15
CA SER A 51 -7.83 0.44 13.06
C SER A 51 -9.34 0.42 13.25
N GLN A 52 -9.91 -0.69 13.74
CA GLN A 52 -11.35 -0.83 13.97
C GLN A 52 -11.88 0.02 15.13
N LEU A 53 -11.00 0.37 16.08
CA LEU A 53 -11.30 1.16 17.26
C LEU A 53 -10.87 2.62 17.13
N ASP A 54 -10.39 3.04 15.95
CA ASP A 54 -9.84 4.37 15.70
C ASP A 54 -8.73 4.77 16.69
N LEU A 55 -7.92 3.79 17.13
CA LEU A 55 -6.76 3.99 17.99
C LEU A 55 -5.47 4.18 17.18
N PRO A 56 -4.44 4.86 17.73
CA PRO A 56 -3.11 4.91 17.12
C PRO A 56 -2.58 3.51 16.83
N ILE A 57 -2.20 3.25 15.58
CA ILE A 57 -1.84 1.90 15.09
C ILE A 57 -0.38 1.52 15.40
N ASP A 58 0.42 2.51 15.80
CA ASP A 58 1.86 2.48 15.99
C ASP A 58 2.28 1.73 17.27
N ASP A 59 1.45 1.72 18.31
CA ASP A 59 1.71 0.94 19.52
C ASP A 59 0.40 0.44 20.17
N VAL A 60 0.24 -0.88 20.25
CA VAL A 60 -0.89 -1.53 20.93
C VAL A 60 -0.74 -1.53 22.45
N ASN A 61 0.49 -1.45 22.98
CA ASN A 61 0.79 -1.71 24.38
C ASN A 61 0.02 -0.82 25.38
N PRO A 62 -0.15 0.50 25.15
CA PRO A 62 -0.90 1.37 26.05
C PRO A 62 -2.37 0.97 26.21
N TRP A 63 -2.91 0.24 25.23
CA TRP A 63 -4.34 -0.04 25.11
C TRP A 63 -4.71 -1.46 25.55
N LEU A 64 -3.74 -2.36 25.78
CA LEU A 64 -3.99 -3.78 25.96
C LEU A 64 -5.01 -4.10 27.06
N ASP A 65 -5.01 -3.35 28.16
CA ASP A 65 -5.89 -3.59 29.30
C ASP A 65 -7.19 -2.74 29.26
N CYS A 66 -7.38 -1.93 28.20
CA CYS A 66 -8.63 -1.22 27.95
C CYS A 66 -9.75 -2.23 27.65
N ARG A 67 -10.90 -2.02 28.29
CA ARG A 67 -12.09 -2.84 28.07
C ARG A 67 -12.90 -2.30 26.91
N LEU A 68 -13.36 -3.20 26.06
CA LEU A 68 -14.23 -2.89 24.93
C LEU A 68 -15.69 -2.92 25.36
N THR A 69 -16.47 -1.97 24.87
CA THR A 69 -17.93 -2.00 24.89
C THR A 69 -18.46 -3.18 24.08
N THR A 70 -19.73 -3.56 24.28
CA THR A 70 -20.34 -4.66 23.50
C THR A 70 -20.32 -4.38 22.00
N GLY A 71 -20.50 -3.12 21.57
CA GLY A 71 -20.46 -2.74 20.16
C GLY A 71 -19.07 -2.90 19.55
N GLU A 72 -18.02 -2.45 20.26
CA GLU A 72 -16.62 -2.61 19.83
C GLU A 72 -16.20 -4.09 19.78
N ARG A 73 -16.65 -4.91 20.75
CA ARG A 73 -16.41 -6.36 20.70
C ARG A 73 -17.04 -6.99 19.45
N GLN A 74 -18.25 -6.58 19.10
CA GLN A 74 -18.95 -7.08 17.91
C GLN A 74 -18.22 -6.67 16.63
N SER A 75 -17.79 -5.41 16.49
CA SER A 75 -17.09 -4.94 15.28
C SER A 75 -15.73 -5.62 15.12
N VAL A 76 -14.95 -5.75 16.21
CA VAL A 76 -13.66 -6.46 16.20
C VAL A 76 -13.86 -7.95 15.86
N ALA A 77 -14.86 -8.61 16.44
CA ALA A 77 -15.16 -10.01 16.12
C ALA A 77 -15.50 -10.20 14.63
N SER A 78 -16.34 -9.32 14.09
CA SER A 78 -16.73 -9.35 12.68
C SER A 78 -15.53 -9.14 11.76
N LEU A 79 -14.67 -8.15 12.03
CA LEU A 79 -13.49 -7.87 11.23
C LEU A 79 -12.46 -9.01 11.25
N ILE A 80 -12.22 -9.62 12.42
CA ILE A 80 -11.33 -10.80 12.54
C ILE A 80 -11.89 -11.98 11.74
N THR A 81 -13.21 -12.19 11.83
CA THR A 81 -13.90 -13.26 11.10
C THR A 81 -13.77 -13.04 9.59
N GLU A 82 -14.04 -11.82 9.12
CA GLU A 82 -13.90 -11.45 7.72
C GLU A 82 -12.46 -11.66 7.22
N ARG A 83 -11.45 -11.25 7.99
CA ARG A 83 -10.04 -11.48 7.66
C ARG A 83 -9.70 -12.95 7.44
N ILE A 84 -10.23 -13.82 8.29
CA ILE A 84 -9.98 -15.26 8.25
C ILE A 84 -10.71 -15.91 7.07
N GLU A 85 -11.99 -15.59 6.91
CA GLU A 85 -12.86 -16.24 5.93
C GLU A 85 -12.53 -15.79 4.50
N THR A 86 -12.36 -14.50 4.30
CA THR A 86 -12.10 -13.93 2.96
C THR A 86 -10.64 -14.05 2.55
N ARG A 87 -9.73 -14.18 3.53
CA ARG A 87 -8.28 -14.06 3.35
C ARG A 87 -7.83 -12.74 2.70
N LYS A 88 -8.67 -11.71 2.64
CA LYS A 88 -8.26 -10.41 2.12
C LYS A 88 -7.17 -9.81 3.03
N PRO A 89 -6.16 -9.12 2.46
CA PRO A 89 -5.20 -8.34 3.24
C PRO A 89 -5.90 -7.39 4.22
N ALA A 90 -5.34 -7.24 5.43
CA ALA A 90 -5.89 -6.33 6.43
C ALA A 90 -6.02 -4.88 5.93
N ALA A 91 -5.12 -4.46 5.04
CA ALA A 91 -5.17 -3.13 4.41
C ALA A 91 -6.43 -2.89 3.59
N TYR A 92 -7.00 -3.92 2.94
CA TYR A 92 -8.26 -3.79 2.20
C TYR A 92 -9.48 -3.79 3.11
N LEU A 93 -9.43 -4.53 4.23
CA LEU A 93 -10.52 -4.55 5.20
C LEU A 93 -10.63 -3.23 5.98
N THR A 94 -9.48 -2.59 6.24
CA THR A 94 -9.40 -1.30 6.94
C THR A 94 -9.35 -0.10 5.99
N HIS A 95 -9.25 -0.36 4.69
CA HIS A 95 -9.03 0.64 3.65
C HIS A 95 -7.83 1.57 3.92
N ALA A 96 -6.79 1.04 4.55
CA ALA A 96 -5.64 1.80 4.99
C ALA A 96 -4.35 1.02 4.81
N ALA A 97 -3.35 1.66 4.21
CA ALA A 97 -1.97 1.21 4.20
C ALA A 97 -1.06 2.35 4.65
N TYR A 98 0.12 2.01 5.16
CA TYR A 98 1.06 2.98 5.70
C TYR A 98 2.44 2.79 5.06
N ILE A 99 3.04 3.89 4.63
CA ILE A 99 4.43 3.95 4.18
C ILE A 99 5.08 5.14 4.89
N GLN A 100 6.18 4.90 5.61
CA GLN A 100 6.89 5.95 6.37
C GLN A 100 5.96 6.79 7.28
N GLY A 101 5.04 6.11 8.00
CA GLY A 101 4.07 6.75 8.89
C GLY A 101 2.92 7.50 8.18
N ARG A 102 2.94 7.60 6.85
CA ARG A 102 1.89 8.24 6.05
C ARG A 102 0.79 7.24 5.70
N LYS A 103 -0.46 7.59 5.99
CA LYS A 103 -1.65 6.77 5.71
C LYS A 103 -2.14 7.00 4.28
N PHE A 104 -2.41 5.94 3.54
CA PHE A 104 -3.01 5.98 2.22
C PHE A 104 -4.26 5.11 2.18
N TYR A 105 -5.29 5.59 1.50
CA TYR A 105 -6.44 4.78 1.15
C TYR A 105 -6.04 3.74 0.11
N VAL A 106 -6.49 2.51 0.33
CA VAL A 106 -6.31 1.38 -0.59
C VAL A 106 -7.54 0.50 -0.62
N ASP A 107 -7.76 -0.16 -1.75
CA ASP A 107 -8.71 -1.24 -1.93
C ASP A 107 -8.20 -2.19 -3.03
N GLU A 108 -9.01 -3.17 -3.40
CA GLU A 108 -8.66 -4.25 -4.34
C GLU A 108 -8.28 -3.74 -5.75
N ARG A 109 -8.44 -2.45 -6.05
CA ARG A 109 -8.03 -1.85 -7.34
C ARG A 109 -6.52 -1.58 -7.42
N VAL A 110 -5.80 -1.59 -6.30
CA VAL A 110 -4.37 -1.25 -6.23
C VAL A 110 -3.60 -2.25 -5.39
N ILE A 111 -2.31 -2.44 -5.70
CA ILE A 111 -1.39 -3.14 -4.81
C ILE A 111 -1.24 -2.40 -3.47
N VAL A 112 -1.11 -3.13 -2.37
CA VAL A 112 -0.84 -2.55 -1.05
C VAL A 112 0.58 -1.97 -1.03
N PRO A 113 0.76 -0.65 -0.77
CA PRO A 113 2.05 0.03 -0.76
C PRO A 113 3.10 -0.64 0.13
N ARG A 114 4.25 -0.95 -0.47
CA ARG A 114 5.41 -1.57 0.22
C ARG A 114 6.75 -1.30 -0.48
N SER A 115 6.88 -0.14 -1.13
CA SER A 115 8.07 0.22 -1.90
C SER A 115 9.17 0.79 -1.01
N PHE A 116 10.39 0.27 -1.14
CA PHE A 116 11.59 0.82 -0.50
C PHE A 116 11.91 2.25 -1.01
N ILE A 117 11.44 2.62 -2.20
CA ILE A 117 11.61 3.99 -2.72
C ILE A 117 10.97 5.03 -1.79
N GLY A 118 9.88 4.67 -1.09
CA GLY A 118 9.28 5.58 -0.11
C GLY A 118 10.21 5.91 1.06
N GLU A 119 11.05 4.96 1.49
CA GLU A 119 12.11 5.20 2.49
C GLU A 119 13.16 6.16 1.93
N LEU A 120 13.62 5.93 0.69
CA LEU A 120 14.59 6.80 0.04
C LEU A 120 14.11 8.25 -0.09
N LEU A 121 12.82 8.45 -0.39
CA LEU A 121 12.20 9.77 -0.51
C LEU A 121 12.07 10.49 0.84
N VAL A 122 11.71 9.77 1.91
CA VAL A 122 11.43 10.39 3.22
C VAL A 122 12.72 10.65 4.01
N GLU A 123 13.71 9.78 3.90
CA GLU A 123 14.98 9.89 4.64
C GLU A 123 16.08 10.66 3.90
N ASP A 124 15.74 11.33 2.77
CA ASP A 124 16.67 12.09 1.93
C ASP A 124 17.90 11.27 1.47
N GLN A 125 17.70 9.97 1.27
CA GLN A 125 18.77 9.05 0.83
C GLN A 125 19.00 9.10 -0.69
N LEU A 126 18.38 10.06 -1.38
CA LEU A 126 18.51 10.23 -2.83
C LEU A 126 19.65 11.16 -3.25
N ALA A 127 20.48 11.66 -2.32
CA ALA A 127 21.56 12.61 -2.60
C ALA A 127 22.53 12.19 -3.73
N ALA A 128 22.72 10.88 -3.98
CA ALA A 128 23.54 10.37 -5.07
C ALA A 128 22.91 10.54 -6.46
N ILE A 129 21.58 10.65 -6.53
CA ILE A 129 20.77 10.73 -7.75
C ILE A 129 20.21 12.14 -7.92
N VAL A 130 19.80 12.75 -6.81
CA VAL A 130 19.30 14.12 -6.70
C VAL A 130 20.16 14.87 -5.68
N PRO A 131 21.25 15.53 -6.12
CA PRO A 131 22.15 16.23 -5.21
C PRO A 131 21.53 17.46 -4.54
N ASP A 132 20.55 18.09 -5.20
CA ASP A 132 19.82 19.25 -4.71
C ASP A 132 18.30 19.03 -4.92
N PRO A 133 17.56 18.60 -3.87
CA PRO A 133 16.11 18.44 -3.93
C PRO A 133 15.36 19.73 -4.32
N GLY A 134 15.92 20.91 -4.02
CA GLY A 134 15.34 22.20 -4.37
C GLY A 134 15.40 22.53 -5.86
N ALA A 135 16.33 21.89 -6.59
CA ALA A 135 16.46 22.04 -8.03
C ALA A 135 15.51 21.13 -8.83
N VAL A 136 14.88 20.14 -8.20
CA VAL A 136 13.91 19.26 -8.84
C VAL A 136 12.60 19.99 -9.06
N THR A 137 12.18 20.09 -10.32
CA THR A 137 10.96 20.79 -10.74
C THR A 137 9.95 19.87 -11.44
N ARG A 138 10.40 18.73 -11.98
CA ARG A 138 9.56 17.78 -12.70
C ARG A 138 9.86 16.35 -12.30
N VAL A 139 8.87 15.67 -11.73
CA VAL A 139 8.95 14.25 -11.34
C VAL A 139 7.89 13.44 -12.07
N LEU A 140 8.25 12.23 -12.50
CA LEU A 140 7.31 11.22 -12.99
C LEU A 140 7.29 10.04 -12.03
N ASP A 141 6.13 9.65 -11.52
CA ASP A 141 5.90 8.36 -10.85
C ASP A 141 5.22 7.40 -11.84
N LEU A 142 5.99 6.45 -12.36
CA LEU A 142 5.58 5.50 -13.39
C LEU A 142 5.15 4.18 -12.76
N CYS A 143 3.96 3.70 -13.14
CA CYS A 143 3.24 2.61 -12.46
C CYS A 143 2.81 3.03 -11.03
N THR A 144 2.19 4.21 -10.94
CA THR A 144 1.92 4.90 -9.66
C THR A 144 0.97 4.14 -8.71
N GLY A 145 0.12 3.26 -9.23
CA GLY A 145 -0.84 2.50 -8.43
C GLY A 145 -1.74 3.41 -7.60
N SER A 146 -1.57 3.36 -6.27
CA SER A 146 -2.33 4.17 -5.31
C SER A 146 -1.89 5.63 -5.20
N GLY A 147 -0.86 6.06 -5.96
CA GLY A 147 -0.33 7.43 -5.90
C GLY A 147 0.60 7.70 -4.73
N CYS A 148 0.94 6.68 -3.92
CA CYS A 148 1.72 6.89 -2.70
C CYS A 148 3.12 7.45 -2.96
N LEU A 149 3.84 6.96 -3.97
CA LEU A 149 5.17 7.47 -4.31
C LEU A 149 5.09 8.87 -4.94
N ALA A 150 4.11 9.14 -5.80
CA ALA A 150 3.86 10.49 -6.33
C ALA A 150 3.61 11.52 -5.22
N ILE A 151 2.84 11.17 -4.20
CA ILE A 151 2.55 12.03 -3.04
C ILE A 151 3.82 12.26 -2.22
N LEU A 152 4.55 11.19 -1.89
CA LEU A 152 5.81 11.28 -1.15
C LEU A 152 6.85 12.11 -1.92
N ALA A 153 6.92 11.98 -3.24
CA ALA A 153 7.80 12.77 -4.08
C ALA A 153 7.42 14.25 -4.09
N ALA A 154 6.12 14.59 -4.13
CA ALA A 154 5.67 15.98 -4.05
C ALA A 154 6.02 16.63 -2.69
N GLU A 155 6.03 15.84 -1.61
CA GLU A 155 6.48 16.29 -0.29
C GLU A 155 8.01 16.43 -0.21
N ALA A 156 8.76 15.47 -0.76
CA ALA A 156 10.23 15.46 -0.75
C ALA A 156 10.85 16.53 -1.66
N PHE A 157 10.18 16.90 -2.75
CA PHE A 157 10.63 17.91 -3.72
C PHE A 157 9.65 19.09 -3.76
N PRO A 158 9.77 20.11 -2.89
CA PRO A 158 8.74 21.15 -2.71
C PRO A 158 8.46 22.00 -3.95
N ASN A 159 9.42 22.09 -4.87
CA ASN A 159 9.31 22.88 -6.11
C ASN A 159 8.82 22.05 -7.30
N ALA A 160 8.62 20.74 -7.13
CA ALA A 160 8.28 19.85 -8.22
C ALA A 160 6.78 19.80 -8.50
N ASP A 161 6.44 19.78 -9.79
CA ASP A 161 5.20 19.20 -10.28
C ASP A 161 5.43 17.72 -10.56
N VAL A 162 4.51 16.88 -10.11
CA VAL A 162 4.58 15.42 -10.22
C VAL A 162 3.51 14.91 -11.16
N ASP A 163 3.91 14.17 -12.18
CA ASP A 163 2.99 13.41 -13.02
C ASP A 163 3.00 11.94 -12.54
N ALA A 164 1.81 11.39 -12.28
CA ALA A 164 1.60 10.05 -11.76
C ALA A 164 0.90 9.20 -12.83
N ALA A 165 1.59 8.19 -13.36
CA ALA A 165 1.16 7.46 -14.54
C ALA A 165 0.85 5.99 -14.21
N ASP A 166 -0.30 5.50 -14.67
CA ASP A 166 -0.67 4.09 -14.57
C ASP A 166 -1.48 3.66 -15.80
N ILE A 167 -1.44 2.37 -16.12
CA ILE A 167 -2.25 1.80 -17.20
C ILE A 167 -3.72 1.59 -16.75
N SER A 168 -3.93 1.43 -15.44
CA SER A 168 -5.23 1.13 -14.83
C SER A 168 -5.99 2.39 -14.43
N GLU A 169 -7.14 2.64 -15.07
CA GLU A 169 -8.07 3.72 -14.66
C GLU A 169 -8.55 3.53 -13.21
N ASP A 170 -8.76 2.29 -12.80
CA ASP A 170 -9.20 1.95 -11.45
C ASP A 170 -8.14 2.30 -10.39
N ALA A 171 -6.87 2.07 -10.71
CA ALA A 171 -5.75 2.49 -9.85
C ALA A 171 -5.66 4.01 -9.77
N LEU A 172 -5.77 4.70 -10.92
CA LEU A 172 -5.75 6.16 -10.96
C LEU A 172 -6.90 6.80 -10.18
N ALA A 173 -8.07 6.17 -10.10
CA ALA A 173 -9.16 6.64 -9.25
C ALA A 173 -8.78 6.59 -7.75
N VAL A 174 -8.04 5.57 -7.32
CA VAL A 174 -7.48 5.48 -5.97
C VAL A 174 -6.40 6.53 -5.76
N ALA A 175 -5.48 6.71 -6.72
CA ALA A 175 -4.45 7.74 -6.68
C ALA A 175 -5.04 9.15 -6.55
N GLN A 176 -6.04 9.50 -7.34
CA GLN A 176 -6.73 10.78 -7.28
C GLN A 176 -7.39 11.03 -5.92
N ARG A 177 -7.95 9.98 -5.31
CA ARG A 177 -8.47 10.08 -3.94
C ARG A 177 -7.35 10.42 -2.96
N ASN A 178 -6.25 9.68 -2.96
CA ASN A 178 -5.13 9.96 -2.07
C ASN A 178 -4.54 11.36 -2.30
N ILE A 179 -4.35 11.77 -3.55
CA ILE A 179 -3.85 13.11 -3.91
C ILE A 179 -4.75 14.20 -3.32
N ARG A 180 -6.07 14.04 -3.42
CA ARG A 180 -7.05 14.97 -2.84
C ARG A 180 -6.99 14.95 -1.31
N ASP A 181 -6.93 13.77 -0.70
CA ASP A 181 -6.91 13.61 0.75
C ASP A 181 -5.64 14.26 1.37
N TYR A 182 -4.53 14.35 0.62
CA TYR A 182 -3.31 15.10 0.98
C TYR A 182 -3.30 16.57 0.51
N GLY A 183 -4.33 17.04 -0.19
CA GLY A 183 -4.42 18.43 -0.67
C GLY A 183 -3.44 18.78 -1.80
N LEU A 184 -2.92 17.79 -2.53
CA LEU A 184 -1.85 17.94 -3.51
C LEU A 184 -2.34 18.07 -4.97
N GLY A 185 -3.64 18.24 -5.20
CA GLY A 185 -4.24 18.26 -6.55
C GLY A 185 -3.72 19.36 -7.49
N ASN A 186 -3.05 20.39 -6.97
CA ASN A 186 -2.43 21.43 -7.79
C ASN A 186 -1.00 21.08 -8.25
N ARG A 187 -0.38 20.06 -7.63
CA ARG A 187 1.02 19.66 -7.87
C ARG A 187 1.15 18.25 -8.42
N VAL A 188 0.18 17.38 -8.15
CA VAL A 188 0.19 15.99 -8.62
C VAL A 188 -0.94 15.76 -9.62
N ARG A 189 -0.61 15.34 -10.83
CA ARG A 189 -1.56 15.05 -11.91
C ARG A 189 -1.49 13.59 -12.33
N THR A 190 -2.63 12.98 -12.61
CA THR A 190 -2.68 11.57 -13.03
C THR A 190 -2.81 11.42 -14.53
N PHE A 191 -2.11 10.45 -15.13
CA PHE A 191 -2.18 10.11 -16.54
C PHE A 191 -2.44 8.62 -16.73
N LYS A 192 -3.44 8.28 -17.57
CA LYS A 192 -3.61 6.92 -18.05
C LYS A 192 -2.61 6.68 -19.18
N SER A 193 -1.65 5.79 -18.98
CA SER A 193 -0.59 5.53 -19.95
C SER A 193 -0.02 4.12 -19.80
N ASP A 194 0.29 3.47 -20.93
CA ASP A 194 1.20 2.31 -20.93
C ASP A 194 2.63 2.83 -20.92
N LEU A 195 3.25 2.79 -19.73
CA LEU A 195 4.56 3.38 -19.47
C LEU A 195 4.62 4.83 -20.00
N PHE A 196 5.50 5.13 -20.96
CA PHE A 196 5.72 6.49 -21.46
C PHE A 196 4.83 6.89 -22.65
N VAL A 197 3.99 5.98 -23.18
CA VAL A 197 3.34 6.13 -24.50
C VAL A 197 2.38 7.32 -24.56
N ASP A 198 1.49 7.45 -23.58
CA ASP A 198 0.41 8.46 -23.59
C ASP A 198 0.69 9.64 -22.64
N LEU A 199 1.97 9.87 -22.33
CA LEU A 199 2.41 10.99 -21.49
C LEU A 199 2.60 12.27 -22.31
N PRO A 200 2.39 13.47 -21.71
CA PRO A 200 2.76 14.75 -22.32
C PRO A 200 4.20 14.73 -22.83
N ALA A 201 4.52 15.51 -23.87
CA ALA A 201 5.87 15.58 -24.43
C ALA A 201 6.83 16.40 -23.55
N GLU A 202 7.05 15.93 -22.33
CA GLU A 202 7.83 16.57 -21.27
C GLU A 202 9.02 15.70 -20.86
N THR A 203 10.08 16.34 -20.37
CA THR A 203 11.21 15.69 -19.71
C THR A 203 11.16 15.86 -18.20
N TYR A 204 11.74 14.91 -17.46
CA TYR A 204 11.71 14.87 -16.00
C TYR A 204 13.11 14.93 -15.40
N ASP A 205 13.24 15.63 -14.27
CA ASP A 205 14.46 15.67 -13.47
C ASP A 205 14.64 14.34 -12.71
N LEU A 206 13.52 13.71 -12.34
CA LEU A 206 13.49 12.40 -11.70
C LEU A 206 12.33 11.55 -12.26
N ILE A 207 12.64 10.32 -12.65
CA ILE A 207 11.64 9.28 -12.90
C ILE A 207 11.71 8.30 -11.74
N ILE A 208 10.57 8.04 -11.12
CA ILE A 208 10.37 7.05 -10.07
C ILE A 208 9.56 5.92 -10.66
N SER A 209 9.95 4.68 -10.47
CA SER A 209 9.11 3.55 -10.87
C SER A 209 9.28 2.35 -9.96
N ASN A 210 8.15 1.81 -9.51
CA ASN A 210 8.09 0.48 -8.91
C ASN A 210 7.20 -0.41 -9.80
N PRO A 211 7.69 -0.83 -10.98
CA PRO A 211 6.87 -1.54 -11.94
C PRO A 211 6.58 -2.97 -11.48
N PRO A 212 5.58 -3.64 -12.06
CA PRO A 212 5.41 -5.08 -11.92
C PRO A 212 6.69 -5.84 -12.36
N TYR A 213 7.26 -6.66 -11.46
CA TYR A 213 8.51 -7.41 -11.69
C TYR A 213 8.46 -8.89 -11.29
N VAL A 214 7.28 -9.41 -10.94
CA VAL A 214 7.12 -10.80 -10.50
C VAL A 214 6.93 -11.71 -11.71
N THR A 215 7.62 -12.85 -11.73
CA THR A 215 7.49 -13.84 -12.81
C THR A 215 6.08 -14.41 -12.88
N ALA A 216 5.62 -14.74 -14.09
CA ALA A 216 4.28 -15.30 -14.31
C ALA A 216 4.02 -16.58 -13.48
N ASP A 217 5.03 -17.45 -13.36
CA ASP A 217 4.93 -18.67 -12.57
C ASP A 217 4.76 -18.38 -11.07
N ALA A 218 5.47 -17.37 -10.54
CA ALA A 218 5.33 -16.98 -9.14
C ALA A 218 3.97 -16.33 -8.86
N VAL A 219 3.46 -15.48 -9.77
CA VAL A 219 2.11 -14.91 -9.67
C VAL A 219 1.04 -16.00 -9.69
N ALA A 220 1.18 -17.01 -10.55
CA ALA A 220 0.27 -18.15 -10.60
C ALA A 220 0.29 -18.97 -9.29
N ALA A 221 1.45 -19.02 -8.62
CA ALA A 221 1.63 -19.71 -7.34
C ALA A 221 1.23 -18.89 -6.11
N PHE A 222 0.74 -17.66 -6.26
CA PHE A 222 0.39 -16.81 -5.12
C PHE A 222 -0.60 -17.47 -4.16
N PRO A 223 -0.43 -17.31 -2.84
CA PRO A 223 -1.43 -17.67 -1.86
C PRO A 223 -2.68 -16.78 -1.99
N PRO A 224 -3.84 -17.18 -1.43
CA PRO A 224 -5.09 -16.44 -1.56
C PRO A 224 -4.98 -14.96 -1.19
N GLU A 225 -4.19 -14.63 -0.16
CA GLU A 225 -3.98 -13.27 0.31
C GLU A 225 -3.33 -12.38 -0.76
N HIS A 226 -2.33 -12.88 -1.48
CA HIS A 226 -1.68 -12.14 -2.58
C HIS A 226 -2.52 -12.11 -3.87
N ARG A 227 -3.41 -13.09 -4.07
CA ARG A 227 -4.36 -13.08 -5.21
C ARG A 227 -5.48 -12.05 -5.06
N ALA A 228 -5.64 -11.47 -3.87
CA ALA A 228 -6.58 -10.38 -3.66
C ALA A 228 -6.10 -9.06 -4.27
N GLU A 229 -4.78 -8.91 -4.49
CA GLU A 229 -4.21 -7.75 -5.18
C GLU A 229 -4.39 -7.90 -6.71
N PRO A 230 -4.44 -6.80 -7.49
CA PRO A 230 -4.51 -6.87 -8.94
C PRO A 230 -3.32 -7.61 -9.54
N THR A 231 -3.58 -8.68 -10.30
CA THR A 231 -2.54 -9.44 -11.02
C THR A 231 -1.62 -8.54 -11.86
N LEU A 232 -2.20 -7.51 -12.50
CA LEU A 232 -1.48 -6.56 -13.33
C LEU A 232 -0.40 -5.78 -12.56
N ALA A 233 -0.57 -5.57 -11.26
CA ALA A 233 0.41 -4.88 -10.42
C ALA A 233 1.64 -5.74 -10.08
N HIS A 234 1.62 -7.04 -10.42
CA HIS A 234 2.72 -7.96 -10.14
C HIS A 234 3.40 -8.52 -11.39
N LEU A 235 2.62 -8.76 -12.46
CA LEU A 235 3.08 -9.51 -13.63
C LEU A 235 4.18 -8.77 -14.41
N GLY A 236 5.43 -9.22 -14.26
CA GLY A 236 6.60 -8.72 -14.98
C GLY A 236 7.05 -9.59 -16.16
N GLY A 237 6.24 -10.57 -16.57
CA GLY A 237 6.57 -11.48 -17.68
C GLY A 237 7.19 -12.81 -17.24
N ALA A 238 7.92 -13.46 -18.14
CA ALA A 238 8.50 -14.78 -17.90
C ALA A 238 9.65 -14.75 -16.88
N ASP A 239 10.54 -13.76 -17.00
CA ASP A 239 11.69 -13.55 -16.10
C ASP A 239 11.46 -12.39 -15.11
N GLY A 240 10.32 -11.71 -15.19
CA GLY A 240 9.99 -10.56 -14.34
C GLY A 240 10.53 -9.22 -14.84
N MET A 241 11.20 -9.18 -16.01
CA MET A 241 11.95 -8.01 -16.47
C MET A 241 11.34 -7.32 -17.69
N ASP A 242 10.19 -7.76 -18.21
CA ASP A 242 9.60 -7.22 -19.45
C ASP A 242 9.38 -5.71 -19.37
N LEU A 243 8.77 -5.23 -18.27
CA LEU A 243 8.52 -3.81 -18.06
C LEU A 243 9.80 -3.06 -17.71
N VAL A 244 10.70 -3.65 -16.92
CA VAL A 244 11.98 -3.03 -16.55
C VAL A 244 12.82 -2.74 -17.79
N HIS A 245 12.92 -3.70 -18.73
CA HIS A 245 13.64 -3.49 -19.99
C HIS A 245 13.02 -2.37 -20.82
N ARG A 246 11.69 -2.31 -20.95
CA ARG A 246 11.00 -1.22 -21.65
C ARG A 246 11.28 0.13 -21.00
N ILE A 247 11.18 0.19 -19.67
CA ILE A 247 11.42 1.42 -18.91
C ILE A 247 12.85 1.91 -19.12
N LEU A 248 13.86 1.06 -18.94
CA LEU A 248 15.27 1.45 -19.09
C LEU A 248 15.63 1.84 -20.53
N ASN A 249 14.97 1.27 -21.53
CA ASN A 249 15.19 1.63 -22.94
C ASN A 249 14.61 3.00 -23.30
N ASP A 250 13.48 3.39 -22.69
CA ASP A 250 12.77 4.62 -23.04
C ASP A 250 13.02 5.79 -22.07
N ALA A 251 13.39 5.51 -20.81
CA ALA A 251 13.68 6.52 -19.80
C ALA A 251 14.72 7.58 -20.26
N PRO A 252 15.83 7.24 -20.94
CA PRO A 252 16.79 8.24 -21.41
C PRO A 252 16.19 9.29 -22.36
N LYS A 253 15.10 8.97 -23.05
CA LYS A 253 14.38 9.91 -23.95
C LYS A 253 13.44 10.85 -23.19
N ARG A 254 13.17 10.55 -21.92
CA ARG A 254 12.22 11.24 -21.05
C ARG A 254 12.92 11.94 -19.88
N LEU A 255 14.21 11.74 -19.68
CA LEU A 255 15.00 12.43 -18.66
C LEU A 255 15.55 13.76 -19.19
N ALA A 256 15.49 14.79 -18.35
CA ALA A 256 16.20 16.04 -18.57
C ALA A 256 17.72 15.82 -18.47
N PRO A 257 18.57 16.71 -19.02
CA PRO A 257 20.01 16.61 -18.83
C PRO A 257 20.39 16.57 -17.34
N GLY A 258 21.07 15.50 -16.92
CA GLY A 258 21.43 15.28 -15.51
C GLY A 258 20.31 14.67 -14.65
N GLY A 259 19.15 14.36 -15.23
CA GLY A 259 18.05 13.69 -14.54
C GLY A 259 18.34 12.22 -14.23
N GLY A 260 17.68 11.71 -13.20
CA GLY A 260 17.86 10.35 -12.69
C GLY A 260 16.61 9.48 -12.81
N ILE A 261 16.82 8.16 -12.74
CA ILE A 261 15.74 7.18 -12.56
C ILE A 261 16.00 6.34 -11.32
N ILE A 262 14.94 6.08 -10.56
CA ILE A 262 14.90 5.16 -9.42
C ILE A 262 13.78 4.14 -9.53
#